data_AF-A0A357T193-F1
#
_entry.id   AF-A0A357T193-F1
#
_cell.length_a   1.000
_cell.length_b   1.000
_cell.length_c   1.000
_cell.angle_alpha   90.00
_cell.angle_beta   90.00
_cell.angle_gamma   90.00
#
_symmetry.space_group_name_H-M   'P 1'
#
loop_
_entity.id
_entity.type
_entity.pdbx_description
1 polymer ?
#
loop_
_entity_poly.entity_id
_entity_poly.type
_entity_poly.pdbx_seq_one_letter_code
_entity_poly.pdbx_strand_id
1 'polypeptide(L)'
;MDIETKFVNYFFLMIALFSSSACLKQPYFPGKDPGQLHLKISLVEKEKISVRAVASEIRRLGVCLTNKKLQVKKEVSYNGGEQIISFDSLYPGFWTIEVFGIDRENDPIFYGKKTREILPGEKAELSMI
;
A
#
# COMPACT_ATOMS: atom_id res chain seq x y z
N MET A 1 25.45 -58.62 11.54
CA MET A 1 25.14 -57.24 11.12
C MET A 1 26.13 -56.88 10.02
N ASP A 2 25.68 -57.01 8.78
CA ASP A 2 26.49 -57.07 7.57
C ASP A 2 27.20 -55.75 7.26
N ILE A 3 28.38 -55.86 6.64
CA ILE A 3 29.24 -54.74 6.23
C ILE A 3 28.47 -53.78 5.30
N GLU A 4 27.58 -54.31 4.47
CA GLU A 4 26.72 -53.54 3.57
C GLU A 4 25.76 -52.62 4.35
N THR A 5 25.17 -53.10 5.44
CA THR A 5 24.25 -52.31 6.26
C THR A 5 24.96 -51.14 6.95
N LYS A 6 26.23 -51.33 7.33
CA LYS A 6 27.06 -50.24 7.88
C LYS A 6 27.39 -49.20 6.82
N PHE A 7 27.75 -49.64 5.61
CA PHE A 7 28.09 -48.75 4.51
C PHE A 7 26.91 -47.86 4.09
N VAL A 8 25.70 -48.45 3.97
CA VAL A 8 24.47 -47.71 3.66
C VAL A 8 24.17 -46.68 4.74
N ASN A 9 24.30 -47.04 6.02
CA ASN A 9 24.07 -46.11 7.12
C ASN A 9 25.08 -44.95 7.13
N TYR A 10 26.37 -45.20 6.89
CA TYR A 10 27.36 -44.14 6.78
C TYR A 10 27.13 -43.21 5.58
N PHE A 11 26.67 -43.77 4.46
CA PHE A 11 26.31 -43.01 3.27
C PHE A 11 25.13 -42.07 3.52
N PHE A 12 24.07 -42.56 4.16
CA PHE A 12 22.93 -41.73 4.56
C PHE A 12 23.31 -40.66 5.60
N LEU A 13 24.21 -40.99 6.53
CA LEU A 13 24.70 -40.04 7.54
C LEU A 13 25.52 -38.91 6.92
N MET A 14 26.30 -39.19 5.88
CA MET A 14 27.03 -38.18 5.10
C MET A 14 26.09 -37.26 4.33
N ILE A 15 25.05 -37.79 3.66
CA ILE A 15 24.07 -36.96 2.93
C ILE A 15 23.33 -36.01 3.89
N ALA A 16 22.99 -36.47 5.09
CA ALA A 16 22.35 -35.64 6.11
C ALA A 16 23.27 -34.51 6.63
N LEU A 17 24.59 -34.71 6.65
CA LEU A 17 25.57 -33.70 7.05
C LEU A 17 25.80 -32.63 5.96
N PHE A 18 25.56 -32.94 4.68
CA PHE A 18 25.72 -31.99 3.58
C PHE A 18 24.44 -31.19 3.25
N SER A 19 23.27 -31.63 3.70
CA SER A 19 21.99 -30.95 3.47
C SER A 19 21.71 -29.77 4.43
N SER A 20 22.56 -29.53 5.43
CA SER A 20 22.56 -28.32 6.26
C SER A 20 23.24 -27.11 5.62
N SER A 21 23.49 -27.16 4.31
CA SER A 21 24.04 -26.06 3.53
C SER A 21 23.01 -24.93 3.41
N ALA A 22 23.06 -24.02 4.39
CA ALA A 22 22.59 -22.64 4.39
C ALA A 22 21.63 -22.25 3.25
N CYS A 23 20.34 -22.11 3.57
CA CYS A 23 19.48 -21.21 2.81
C CYS A 23 20.15 -19.83 2.79
N LEU A 24 20.77 -19.49 1.65
CA LEU A 24 21.29 -18.15 1.42
C LEU A 24 20.18 -17.15 1.72
N LYS A 25 20.46 -16.20 2.64
CA LYS A 25 19.57 -15.06 2.86
C LYS A 25 19.30 -14.43 1.49
N GLN A 26 18.04 -14.22 1.18
CA GLN A 26 17.63 -13.62 -0.07
C GLN A 26 18.45 -12.34 -0.32
N PRO A 27 19.10 -12.20 -1.49
CA PRO A 27 19.92 -11.03 -1.77
C PRO A 27 19.05 -9.78 -1.70
N TYR A 28 19.56 -8.76 -1.02
CA TYR A 28 18.92 -7.45 -0.96
C TYR A 28 19.05 -6.77 -2.32
N PHE A 29 17.91 -6.40 -2.91
CA PHE A 29 17.86 -5.69 -4.17
C PHE A 29 17.55 -4.21 -3.92
N PRO A 30 18.52 -3.30 -4.08
CA PRO A 30 18.27 -1.88 -3.89
C PRO A 30 17.19 -1.39 -4.87
N GLY A 31 16.28 -0.55 -4.39
CA GLY A 31 15.20 0.02 -5.18
C GLY A 31 13.86 -0.73 -5.11
N LYS A 32 13.75 -1.76 -4.26
CA LYS A 32 12.48 -2.49 -4.02
C LYS A 32 11.84 -2.20 -2.67
N ASP A 33 12.47 -1.37 -1.84
CA ASP A 33 11.93 -1.07 -0.51
C ASP A 33 10.58 -0.36 -0.65
N PRO A 34 9.52 -0.89 -0.02
CA PRO A 34 8.21 -0.28 -0.10
C PRO A 34 8.25 1.12 0.51
N GLY A 35 7.64 2.07 -0.19
CA GLY A 35 7.44 3.42 0.31
C GLY A 35 6.13 3.56 1.08
N GLN A 36 5.96 4.72 1.71
CA GLN A 36 4.79 5.10 2.49
C GLN A 36 4.20 6.39 1.94
N LEU A 37 2.88 6.54 2.00
CA LEU A 37 2.18 7.77 1.66
C LEU A 37 1.29 8.21 2.81
N HIS A 38 1.51 9.42 3.31
CA HIS A 38 0.63 10.13 4.23
C HIS A 38 -0.15 11.18 3.45
N LEU A 39 -1.44 10.91 3.24
CA LEU A 39 -2.35 11.78 2.52
C LEU A 39 -3.14 12.63 3.51
N LYS A 40 -2.92 13.94 3.48
CA LYS A 40 -3.68 14.93 4.23
C LYS A 40 -4.77 15.51 3.33
N ILE A 41 -6.03 15.37 3.73
CA ILE A 41 -7.20 15.83 2.99
C ILE A 41 -7.89 16.89 3.83
N SER A 42 -7.97 18.11 3.30
CA SER A 42 -8.62 19.25 3.96
C SER A 42 -9.73 19.76 3.04
N LEU A 43 -10.95 19.31 3.26
CA LEU A 43 -12.12 19.82 2.53
C LEU A 43 -12.43 21.24 3.01
N VAL A 44 -12.15 22.25 2.18
CA VAL A 44 -12.52 23.63 2.48
C VAL A 44 -14.01 23.78 2.18
N GLU A 45 -14.82 23.98 3.21
CA GLU A 45 -16.19 24.45 3.02
C GLU A 45 -16.16 25.78 2.24
N LYS A 46 -16.83 25.79 1.08
CA LYS A 46 -17.10 26.92 0.17
C LYS A 46 -16.10 27.08 -0.99
N GLU A 47 -16.42 26.42 -2.10
CA GLU A 47 -17.05 27.08 -3.25
C GLU A 47 -17.51 26.01 -4.26
N LYS A 48 -18.83 25.88 -4.43
CA LYS A 48 -19.51 25.23 -5.57
C LYS A 48 -18.75 24.08 -6.25
N ILE A 49 -18.47 23.02 -5.51
CA ILE A 49 -18.14 21.72 -6.11
C ILE A 49 -19.46 21.17 -6.66
N SER A 50 -19.71 21.42 -7.95
CA SER A 50 -20.79 20.86 -8.78
C SER A 50 -22.16 20.67 -8.10
N VAL A 51 -23.02 21.71 -8.06
CA VAL A 51 -24.52 21.74 -7.99
C VAL A 51 -25.29 20.77 -7.06
N ARG A 52 -24.70 19.79 -6.39
CA ARG A 52 -25.37 18.77 -5.57
C ARG A 52 -24.73 18.47 -4.23
N ALA A 53 -23.42 18.66 -4.06
CA ALA A 53 -22.74 18.21 -2.85
C ALA A 53 -22.50 19.37 -1.87
N VAL A 54 -23.41 19.57 -0.92
CA VAL A 54 -23.10 20.33 0.29
C VAL A 54 -22.19 19.45 1.14
N ALA A 55 -21.00 19.94 1.51
CA ALA A 55 -20.00 19.17 2.27
C ALA A 55 -20.54 18.52 3.57
N SER A 56 -21.68 18.98 4.09
CA SER A 56 -22.41 18.41 5.22
C SER A 56 -23.04 17.02 4.96
N GLU A 57 -23.01 16.52 3.72
CA GLU A 57 -23.62 15.24 3.33
C GLU A 57 -22.63 14.08 3.24
N ILE A 58 -21.33 14.37 3.17
CA ILE A 58 -20.28 13.35 3.08
C ILE A 58 -20.16 12.59 4.40
N ARG A 59 -20.28 11.27 4.37
CA ARG A 59 -20.05 10.39 5.53
C ARG A 59 -18.71 9.70 5.52
N ARG A 60 -18.16 9.43 4.33
CA ARG A 60 -16.89 8.73 4.17
C ARG A 60 -16.06 9.35 3.06
N LEU A 61 -14.74 9.21 3.14
CA LEU A 61 -13.82 9.48 2.05
C LEU A 61 -13.33 8.16 1.48
N GLY A 62 -13.45 7.99 0.18
CA GLY A 62 -12.81 6.94 -0.60
C GLY A 62 -11.54 7.47 -1.25
N VAL A 63 -10.42 6.77 -1.06
CA VAL A 63 -9.14 7.06 -1.72
C VAL A 63 -8.76 5.88 -2.58
N CYS A 64 -8.49 6.15 -3.85
CA CYS A 64 -8.00 5.18 -4.82
C CYS A 64 -6.59 5.58 -5.26
N LEU A 65 -5.62 4.72 -4.98
CA LEU A 65 -4.25 4.84 -5.46
C LEU A 65 -4.06 3.89 -6.65
N THR A 66 -3.56 4.39 -7.78
CA THR A 66 -3.28 3.60 -8.98
C THR A 66 -1.84 3.79 -9.44
N ASN A 67 -1.11 2.69 -9.66
CA ASN A 67 0.22 2.67 -10.27
C ASN A 67 0.24 1.58 -11.33
N LYS A 68 0.22 1.97 -12.61
CA LYS A 68 0.12 1.04 -13.76
C LYS A 68 -1.09 0.10 -13.62
N LYS A 69 -0.86 -1.16 -13.25
CA LYS A 69 -1.91 -2.19 -13.03
C LYS A 69 -2.24 -2.43 -11.55
N LEU A 70 -1.49 -1.80 -10.64
CA LEU A 70 -1.71 -1.91 -9.20
C LEU A 70 -2.75 -0.88 -8.78
N GLN A 71 -3.66 -1.30 -7.91
CA GLN A 71 -4.69 -0.44 -7.34
C GLN A 71 -4.81 -0.74 -5.84
N VAL A 72 -4.85 0.32 -5.02
CA VAL A 72 -5.09 0.24 -3.59
C VAL A 72 -6.23 1.18 -3.25
N LYS A 73 -7.27 0.67 -2.58
CA LYS A 73 -8.43 1.47 -2.16
C LYS A 73 -8.51 1.49 -0.66
N LYS A 74 -8.88 2.64 -0.11
CA LYS A 74 -9.12 2.81 1.32
C LYS A 74 -10.29 3.76 1.53
N GLU A 75 -11.23 3.34 2.36
CA GLU A 75 -12.33 4.19 2.80
C GLU A 75 -12.16 4.54 4.27
N VAL A 76 -12.43 5.78 4.64
CA VAL A 76 -12.39 6.26 6.02
C VAL A 76 -13.64 7.06 6.35
N SER A 77 -14.08 7.04 7.61
CA SER A 77 -15.20 7.89 8.05
C SER A 77 -14.79 9.36 8.02
N TYR A 78 -15.70 10.22 7.62
CA TYR A 78 -15.49 11.66 7.51
C TYR A 78 -16.34 12.42 8.52
N ASN A 79 -15.68 13.18 9.39
CA ASN A 79 -16.31 13.90 10.49
C ASN A 79 -16.28 15.44 10.30
N GLY A 80 -16.12 15.94 9.07
CA GLY A 80 -16.20 17.39 8.80
C GLY A 80 -14.94 18.19 9.11
N GLY A 81 -13.75 17.62 8.88
CA GLY A 81 -12.48 18.31 9.14
C GLY A 81 -11.32 17.76 8.31
N GLU A 82 -10.11 18.05 8.72
CA GLU A 82 -8.90 17.46 8.12
C GLU A 82 -8.82 15.97 8.42
N GLN A 83 -8.47 15.17 7.41
CA GLN A 83 -8.24 13.74 7.54
C GLN A 83 -6.85 13.34 7.06
N ILE A 84 -6.18 12.52 7.85
CA ILE A 84 -4.87 11.95 7.51
C ILE A 84 -5.06 10.46 7.25
N ILE A 85 -4.70 10.03 6.04
CA ILE A 85 -4.83 8.66 5.57
C ILE A 85 -3.45 8.13 5.20
N SER A 86 -2.98 7.13 5.95
CA SER A 86 -1.68 6.50 5.71
C SER A 86 -1.78 5.22 4.88
N PHE A 87 -0.78 5.00 4.03
CA PHE A 87 -0.53 3.79 3.26
C PHE A 87 0.92 3.35 3.49
N ASP A 88 1.14 2.22 4.15
CA ASP A 88 2.45 1.86 4.71
C ASP A 88 3.33 0.98 3.80
N SER A 89 2.76 0.48 2.70
CA SER A 89 3.47 -0.44 1.80
C SER A 89 3.06 -0.23 0.35
N LEU A 90 3.63 0.79 -0.28
CA LEU A 90 3.43 1.12 -1.68
C LEU A 90 4.66 0.77 -2.50
N TYR A 91 4.43 0.15 -3.66
CA TYR A 91 5.50 -0.11 -4.62
C TYR A 91 6.10 1.21 -5.12
N PRO A 92 7.43 1.35 -5.25
CA PRO A 92 8.03 2.59 -5.73
C PRO A 92 7.59 2.99 -7.15
N GLY A 93 7.46 4.28 -7.39
CA GLY A 93 7.11 4.89 -8.68
C GLY A 93 5.93 5.87 -8.61
N PHE A 94 5.39 6.23 -9.78
CA PHE A 94 4.31 7.19 -9.90
C PHE A 94 2.94 6.59 -9.52
N TRP A 95 2.37 7.12 -8.44
CA TRP A 95 1.01 6.83 -8.01
C TRP A 95 0.08 7.97 -8.39
N THR A 96 -1.06 7.61 -8.97
CA THR A 96 -2.21 8.49 -9.16
C THR A 96 -3.13 8.32 -7.96
N ILE A 97 -3.48 9.42 -7.30
CA ILE A 97 -4.30 9.48 -6.09
C ILE A 97 -5.61 10.16 -6.47
N GLU A 98 -6.71 9.44 -6.32
CA GLU A 98 -8.07 9.93 -6.56
C GLU A 98 -8.84 9.90 -5.25
N VAL A 99 -9.47 11.01 -4.91
CA VAL A 99 -10.25 11.18 -3.68
C VAL A 99 -11.72 11.41 -4.04
N PHE A 100 -12.58 10.65 -3.38
CA PHE A 100 -14.03 10.68 -3.50
C PHE A 100 -14.62 10.86 -2.10
N GLY A 101 -15.72 11.58 -1.99
CA GLY A 101 -16.58 11.57 -0.81
C GLY A 101 -17.76 10.68 -1.13
N ILE A 102 -18.24 9.98 -0.12
CA ILE A 102 -19.39 9.10 -0.23
C ILE A 102 -20.47 9.73 0.65
N ASP A 103 -21.60 10.07 0.04
CA ASP A 103 -22.72 10.70 0.74
C ASP A 103 -23.57 9.67 1.52
N ARG A 104 -24.77 10.09 1.93
CA ARG A 104 -25.71 9.23 2.66
C ARG A 104 -26.38 8.17 1.78
N GLU A 105 -26.49 8.43 0.49
CA GLU A 105 -27.10 7.54 -0.50
C GLU A 105 -26.08 6.53 -1.07
N ASN A 106 -24.81 6.63 -0.63
CA ASN A 106 -23.64 5.89 -1.11
C ASN A 106 -23.19 6.30 -2.52
N ASP A 107 -23.55 7.50 -2.96
CA ASP A 107 -23.10 8.01 -4.23
C ASP A 107 -21.68 8.61 -4.08
N PRO A 108 -20.73 8.22 -4.96
CA PRO A 108 -19.40 8.77 -4.97
C PRO A 108 -19.38 10.16 -5.62
N ILE A 109 -18.96 11.15 -4.85
CA ILE A 109 -18.71 12.52 -5.28
C ILE A 109 -17.21 12.68 -5.48
N PHE A 110 -16.77 12.97 -6.70
CA PHE A 110 -15.36 13.16 -7.01
C PHE A 110 -14.84 14.51 -6.48
N TYR A 111 -13.76 14.49 -5.69
CA TYR A 111 -13.13 15.70 -5.13
C TYR A 111 -11.89 16.13 -5.87
N GLY A 112 -11.01 15.18 -6.20
CA GLY A 112 -9.75 15.55 -6.80
C GLY A 112 -8.86 14.39 -7.17
N LYS A 113 -7.86 14.74 -7.99
CA LYS A 113 -6.85 13.82 -8.51
C LYS A 113 -5.49 14.50 -8.48
N LYS A 114 -4.49 13.80 -7.95
CA LYS A 114 -3.08 14.20 -8.01
C LYS A 114 -2.22 13.00 -8.38
N THR A 115 -1.02 13.26 -8.87
CA THR A 115 0.00 12.24 -9.09
C THR A 115 1.21 12.57 -8.24
N ARG A 116 1.80 11.56 -7.60
CA ARG A 116 3.01 11.69 -6.81
C ARG A 116 3.91 10.49 -7.05
N GLU A 117 5.19 10.75 -7.30
CA GLU A 117 6.22 9.71 -7.28
C GLU A 117 6.54 9.31 -5.85
N ILE A 118 6.68 8.02 -5.57
CA ILE A 118 7.15 7.49 -4.29
C ILE A 118 8.47 6.77 -4.55
N LEU A 119 9.55 7.27 -3.98
CA LEU A 119 10.87 6.67 -4.09
C LEU A 119 10.98 5.44 -3.17
N PRO A 120 11.89 4.49 -3.46
CA PRO A 120 12.12 3.33 -2.61
C PRO A 120 12.43 3.72 -1.16
N GLY A 121 11.67 3.18 -0.21
CA GLY A 121 11.78 3.47 1.23
C GLY A 121 11.35 4.88 1.66
N GLU A 122 10.82 5.71 0.76
CA GLU A 122 10.39 7.08 1.07
C GLU A 122 9.14 7.10 1.97
N LYS A 123 9.09 8.06 2.89
CA LYS A 123 7.84 8.48 3.55
C LYS A 123 7.32 9.74 2.87
N ALA A 124 6.50 9.57 1.84
CA ALA A 124 5.96 10.68 1.07
C ALA A 124 4.77 11.32 1.79
N GLU A 125 4.71 12.64 1.76
CA GLU A 125 3.55 13.42 2.22
C GLU A 125 2.87 14.11 1.04
N LEU A 126 1.54 14.11 1.05
CA LEU A 126 0.73 14.78 0.03
C LEU A 126 -0.47 15.46 0.69
N SER A 127 -0.66 16.75 0.39
CA SER A 127 -1.85 17.49 0.79
C SER A 127 -2.81 17.68 -0.40
N MET A 128 -4.08 17.37 -0.18
CA MET A 128 -5.19 17.62 -1.09
C MET A 128 -6.19 18.55 -0.40
N ILE A 129 -6.53 19.63 -1.09
CA ILE A 129 -7.47 20.66 -0.67
C ILE A 129 -8.63 20.61 -1.65
#